data_AF-A0AAD7NZD9-F1
#
_entry.id   AF-A0AAD7NZD9-F1
#
_cell.length_a   1.000
_cell.length_b   1.000
_cell.length_c   1.000
_cell.angle_alpha   90.00
_cell.angle_beta   90.00
_cell.angle_gamma   90.00
#
_symmetry.space_group_name_H-M   'P 1'
#
loop_
_entity.id
_entity.type
_entity.pdbx_description
1 polymer ?
#
loop_
_entity_poly.entity_id
_entity_poly.type
_entity_poly.pdbx_seq_one_letter_code
_entity_poly.pdbx_strand_id
1 'polypeptide(L)'
;MHTRARTRLNAPTAVVTALNEHPDSTIDADDADDDIGELPQEKRIQLAVAAAQGKLMSERKAAIYYRVSRTTVQRRIDGILARKDAHIHERRLTPAQEDILAEWIKKSLGKRGIPLSLPTIGTYAAEIYGAPLGVTWPTRFKKRRPDLKVKV
;
A
#
# COMPACT_ATOMS: atom_id res chain seq x y z
N MET A 1 -51.13 -8.66 4.16
CA MET A 1 -50.16 -7.83 3.41
C MET A 1 -49.61 -6.75 4.33
N HIS A 2 -48.47 -6.97 4.99
CA HIS A 2 -47.77 -5.91 5.74
C HIS A 2 -46.27 -5.98 5.46
N THR A 3 -45.78 -5.02 4.70
CA THR A 3 -44.38 -4.86 4.29
C THR A 3 -43.67 -4.00 5.32
N ARG A 4 -42.67 -4.56 6.02
CA ARG A 4 -41.79 -3.80 6.92
C ARG A 4 -40.76 -3.02 6.09
N ALA A 5 -40.88 -1.70 6.10
CA ALA A 5 -39.88 -0.77 5.57
C ALA A 5 -38.66 -0.69 6.51
N ARG A 6 -37.46 -0.80 5.94
CA ARG A 6 -36.18 -0.58 6.63
C ARG A 6 -35.90 0.92 6.72
N THR A 7 -35.86 1.44 7.94
CA THR A 7 -35.39 2.79 8.28
C THR A 7 -33.90 2.94 7.93
N ARG A 8 -33.56 3.89 7.04
CA ARG A 8 -32.21 4.46 6.97
C ARG A 8 -32.23 5.81 7.65
N LEU A 9 -31.47 5.93 8.74
CA LEU A 9 -31.24 7.17 9.46
C LEU A 9 -30.19 8.00 8.68
N ASN A 10 -30.69 9.05 8.05
CA ASN A 10 -30.13 10.39 7.86
C ASN A 10 -28.63 10.65 8.18
N ALA A 11 -27.93 11.25 7.21
CA ALA A 11 -26.86 12.21 7.48
C ALA A 11 -27.00 13.36 6.45
N PRO A 12 -26.82 14.63 6.89
CA PRO A 12 -27.45 15.79 6.27
C PRO A 12 -26.78 16.27 4.98
N THR A 13 -27.66 16.52 4.02
CA THR A 13 -27.60 17.54 2.97
C THR A 13 -27.04 18.85 3.49
N ALA A 14 -25.93 19.31 2.89
CA ALA A 14 -25.74 20.68 2.40
C ALA A 14 -24.23 20.97 2.35
N VAL A 15 -23.61 20.86 1.17
CA VAL A 15 -22.72 21.89 0.62
C VAL A 15 -22.72 21.68 -0.91
N VAL A 16 -23.51 22.53 -1.57
CA VAL A 16 -23.15 23.22 -2.83
C VAL A 16 -22.98 22.36 -4.09
N THR A 17 -24.10 22.20 -4.77
CA THR A 17 -24.31 22.57 -6.19
C THR A 17 -23.20 23.45 -6.78
N ALA A 18 -22.44 22.92 -7.74
CA ALA A 18 -22.06 23.56 -9.02
C ALA A 18 -20.78 22.94 -9.60
N LEU A 19 -20.88 21.76 -10.23
CA LEU A 19 -19.93 21.31 -11.25
C LEU A 19 -20.69 20.40 -12.24
N ASN A 20 -21.69 20.99 -12.90
CA ASN A 20 -22.24 20.44 -14.13
C ASN A 20 -21.88 21.42 -15.25
N GLU A 21 -20.62 21.37 -15.67
CA GLU A 21 -20.17 21.96 -16.92
C GLU A 21 -19.58 20.84 -17.78
N HIS A 22 -20.06 20.80 -19.02
CA HIS A 22 -19.63 19.86 -20.04
C HIS A 22 -18.12 19.96 -20.29
N PRO A 23 -17.49 18.86 -20.74
CA PRO A 23 -16.06 18.76 -20.95
C PRO A 23 -15.68 19.38 -22.31
N ASP A 24 -15.61 20.70 -22.37
CA ASP A 24 -14.88 21.39 -23.44
C ASP A 24 -14.21 22.64 -22.88
N SER A 25 -13.18 22.39 -22.06
CA SER A 25 -12.13 23.36 -21.80
C SER A 25 -10.83 22.60 -21.80
N THR A 26 -9.99 22.95 -22.77
CA THR A 26 -8.54 22.77 -22.73
C THR A 26 -8.07 23.24 -21.35
N ILE A 27 -7.92 22.31 -20.43
CA ILE A 27 -7.14 22.52 -19.22
C ILE A 27 -5.71 22.62 -19.73
N ASP A 28 -5.20 23.85 -19.82
CA ASP A 28 -3.80 24.12 -20.11
C ASP A 28 -2.94 23.24 -19.19
N ALA A 29 -2.24 22.31 -19.82
CA ALA A 29 -1.59 21.17 -19.19
C ALA A 29 -0.20 21.51 -18.61
N ASP A 30 0.10 22.79 -18.39
CA ASP A 30 1.48 23.26 -18.29
C ASP A 30 1.99 23.52 -16.85
N ASP A 31 1.13 23.59 -15.82
CA ASP A 31 1.57 24.02 -14.47
C ASP A 31 1.43 22.98 -13.33
N ALA A 32 1.00 21.74 -13.61
CA ALA A 32 0.84 20.69 -12.57
C ALA A 32 1.54 19.35 -12.88
N ASP A 33 2.33 19.27 -13.95
CA ASP A 33 2.65 17.99 -14.61
C ASP A 33 4.04 17.38 -14.26
N ASP A 34 4.83 18.02 -13.40
CA ASP A 34 6.17 17.51 -13.01
C ASP A 34 6.14 16.54 -11.81
N ASP A 35 5.25 16.71 -10.82
CA ASP A 35 5.26 15.90 -9.59
C ASP A 35 4.75 14.45 -9.79
N ILE A 36 3.78 14.25 -10.68
CA ILE A 36 3.20 12.91 -10.93
C ILE A 36 4.25 11.95 -11.48
N GLY A 37 5.23 12.45 -12.25
CA GLY A 37 6.33 11.67 -12.80
C GLY A 37 7.30 11.14 -11.74
N GLU A 38 7.50 11.90 -10.66
CA GLU A 38 8.45 11.60 -9.57
C GLU A 38 7.91 10.53 -8.60
N LEU A 39 6.59 10.33 -8.57
CA LEU A 39 5.98 9.33 -7.71
C LEU A 39 6.39 7.89 -8.11
N PRO A 40 6.63 7.00 -7.12
CA PRO A 40 6.89 5.60 -7.38
C PRO A 40 5.77 4.98 -8.24
N GLN A 41 6.16 4.12 -9.18
CA GLN A 41 5.23 3.51 -10.15
C GLN A 41 3.98 2.90 -9.50
N GLU A 42 4.12 2.16 -8.40
CA GLU A 42 2.99 1.55 -7.69
C GLU A 42 2.02 2.59 -7.12
N LYS A 43 2.52 3.75 -6.67
CA LYS A 43 1.69 4.85 -6.16
C LYS A 43 0.83 5.45 -7.28
N ARG A 44 1.41 5.65 -8.47
CA ARG A 44 0.66 6.12 -9.64
C ARG A 44 -0.42 5.13 -10.06
N ILE A 45 -0.14 3.83 -10.02
CA ILE A 45 -1.12 2.78 -10.31
C ILE A 45 -2.27 2.83 -9.29
N GLN A 46 -1.97 2.96 -7.99
CA GLN A 46 -2.99 3.05 -6.94
C GLN A 46 -3.90 4.29 -7.12
N LEU A 47 -3.33 5.45 -7.45
CA LEU A 47 -4.09 6.66 -7.74
C LEU A 47 -4.98 6.49 -8.99
N ALA A 48 -4.46 5.87 -10.05
CA ALA A 48 -5.25 5.59 -11.25
C ALA A 48 -6.42 4.64 -10.98
N VAL A 49 -6.20 3.60 -10.18
CA VAL A 49 -7.25 2.65 -9.77
C VAL A 49 -8.32 3.35 -8.93
N ALA A 50 -7.91 4.17 -7.96
CA ALA A 50 -8.84 4.93 -7.12
C ALA A 50 -9.70 5.89 -7.96
N ALA A 51 -9.10 6.61 -8.91
CA ALA A 51 -9.81 7.52 -9.80
C ALA A 51 -10.80 6.81 -10.73
N ALA A 52 -10.44 5.62 -11.23
CA ALA A 52 -11.30 4.79 -12.07
C ALA A 52 -12.46 4.16 -11.28
N GLN A 53 -12.19 3.57 -10.11
CA GLN A 53 -13.21 2.95 -9.27
C GLN A 53 -14.17 3.99 -8.65
N GLY A 54 -13.66 5.17 -8.31
CA GLY A 54 -14.45 6.30 -7.83
C GLY A 54 -15.31 6.99 -8.90
N LYS A 55 -15.26 6.52 -10.17
CA LYS A 55 -15.96 7.10 -11.32
C LYS A 55 -15.66 8.59 -11.58
N LEU A 56 -14.52 9.09 -11.08
CA LEU A 56 -14.06 10.45 -11.36
C LEU A 56 -13.62 10.59 -12.82
N MET A 57 -13.11 9.50 -13.40
CA MET A 57 -12.68 9.43 -14.79
C MET A 57 -12.74 7.98 -15.29
N SER A 58 -12.73 7.79 -16.61
CA SER A 58 -12.66 6.44 -17.20
C SER A 58 -11.28 5.81 -16.94
N GLU A 59 -11.21 4.48 -16.92
CA GLU A 59 -9.94 3.74 -16.76
C GLU A 59 -8.87 4.21 -17.74
N ARG A 60 -9.26 4.51 -18.98
CA ARG A 60 -8.36 4.98 -20.03
C ARG A 60 -7.84 6.38 -19.74
N LYS A 61 -8.72 7.28 -19.27
CA LYS A 61 -8.33 8.65 -18.89
C LYS A 61 -7.44 8.64 -17.64
N ALA A 62 -7.74 7.80 -16.66
CA ALA A 62 -6.89 7.58 -15.48
C ALA A 62 -5.50 7.06 -15.85
N ALA A 63 -5.43 6.07 -16.74
CA ALA A 63 -4.16 5.50 -17.18
C ALA A 63 -3.26 6.56 -17.86
N ILE A 64 -3.84 7.39 -18.73
CA ILE A 64 -3.12 8.47 -19.42
C ILE A 64 -2.65 9.53 -18.41
N TYR A 65 -3.56 10.02 -17.56
CA TYR A 65 -3.27 11.07 -16.58
C TYR A 65 -2.14 10.67 -15.62
N TYR A 66 -2.17 9.45 -15.08
CA TYR A 66 -1.15 8.97 -14.16
C TYR A 66 0.06 8.31 -14.84
N ARG A 67 0.19 8.41 -16.17
CA ARG A 67 1.31 7.86 -16.96
C ARG A 67 1.56 6.38 -16.64
N VAL A 68 0.51 5.56 -16.65
CA VAL A 68 0.54 4.11 -16.41
C VAL A 68 -0.21 3.36 -17.52
N SER A 69 0.15 2.10 -17.76
CA SER A 69 -0.57 1.29 -18.75
C SER A 69 -2.00 0.98 -18.28
N ARG A 70 -2.98 1.09 -19.18
CA ARG A 70 -4.36 0.65 -18.94
C ARG A 70 -4.41 -0.81 -18.47
N THR A 71 -3.61 -1.68 -19.07
CA THR A 71 -3.59 -3.11 -18.68
C THR A 71 -3.14 -3.30 -17.24
N THR A 72 -2.24 -2.45 -16.74
CA THR A 72 -1.79 -2.47 -15.35
C THR A 72 -2.88 -1.98 -14.39
N VAL A 73 -3.61 -0.93 -14.75
CA VAL A 73 -4.77 -0.44 -13.98
C VAL A 73 -5.84 -1.51 -13.90
N GLN A 74 -6.22 -2.12 -15.03
CA GLN A 74 -7.18 -3.22 -15.08
C GLN A 74 -6.77 -4.38 -14.18
N ARG A 75 -5.53 -4.87 -14.32
CA ARG A 75 -5.02 -5.96 -13.47
C ARG A 75 -5.10 -5.62 -11.98
N ARG A 76 -4.89 -4.37 -11.60
CA ARG A 76 -5.04 -3.95 -10.20
C ARG A 76 -6.49 -3.89 -9.74
N ILE A 77 -7.40 -3.45 -10.59
CA ILE A 77 -8.85 -3.52 -10.33
C ILE A 77 -9.26 -4.99 -10.13
N ASP A 78 -8.72 -5.90 -10.94
CA ASP A 78 -8.95 -7.35 -10.86
C ASP A 78 -8.26 -7.99 -9.63
N GLY A 79 -7.56 -7.20 -8.79
CA GLY A 79 -6.93 -7.66 -7.55
C GLY A 79 -5.55 -8.29 -7.72
N ILE A 80 -4.95 -8.25 -8.91
CA ILE A 80 -3.61 -8.80 -9.15
C ILE A 80 -2.57 -7.97 -8.39
N LEU A 81 -1.80 -8.65 -7.53
CA LEU A 81 -0.74 -8.05 -6.74
C LEU A 81 0.43 -7.58 -7.60
N ALA A 82 1.09 -6.51 -7.17
CA ALA A 82 2.38 -6.12 -7.72
C ALA A 82 3.37 -7.28 -7.58
N ARG A 83 4.31 -7.41 -8.53
CA ARG A 83 5.28 -8.52 -8.52
C ARG A 83 6.08 -8.62 -7.22
N LYS A 84 6.36 -7.48 -6.58
CA LYS A 84 7.05 -7.42 -5.27
C LYS A 84 6.20 -8.04 -4.14
N ASP A 85 4.88 -7.89 -4.23
CA ASP A 85 3.93 -8.35 -3.23
C ASP A 85 3.39 -9.76 -3.53
N ALA A 86 3.47 -10.19 -4.79
CA ALA A 86 3.01 -11.51 -5.23
C ALA A 86 3.63 -12.64 -4.39
N HIS A 87 4.91 -12.52 -3.98
CA HIS A 87 5.59 -13.53 -3.16
C HIS A 87 5.36 -13.39 -1.65
N ILE A 88 4.49 -12.48 -1.18
CA ILE A 88 4.27 -12.30 0.26
C ILE A 88 3.72 -13.58 0.91
N HIS A 89 2.82 -14.29 0.21
CA HIS A 89 2.20 -15.51 0.72
C HIS A 89 3.17 -16.71 0.84
N GLU A 90 4.26 -16.72 0.07
CA GLU A 90 5.31 -17.75 0.12
C GLU A 90 6.30 -17.53 1.28
N ARG A 91 6.17 -16.42 2.01
CA ARG A 91 7.06 -16.09 3.13
C ARG A 91 6.67 -16.93 4.34
N ARG A 92 7.67 -17.53 4.97
CA ARG A 92 7.48 -18.25 6.25
C ARG A 92 6.89 -17.37 7.34
N LEU A 93 7.33 -16.11 7.42
CA LEU A 93 6.78 -15.15 8.37
C LEU A 93 5.83 -14.19 7.65
N THR A 94 4.61 -14.08 8.17
CA THR A 94 3.61 -13.12 7.65
C THR A 94 4.03 -11.69 7.97
N PRO A 95 3.51 -10.68 7.25
CA PRO A 95 3.80 -9.27 7.56
C PRO A 95 3.51 -8.91 9.02
N ALA A 96 2.41 -9.42 9.59
CA ALA A 96 2.02 -9.19 10.97
C ALA A 96 3.03 -9.81 11.98
N GLN A 97 3.51 -11.03 11.73
CA GLN A 97 4.55 -11.63 12.56
C GLN A 97 5.88 -10.87 12.46
N GLU A 98 6.21 -10.35 11.27
CA GLU A 98 7.37 -9.48 11.12
C GLU A 98 7.22 -8.15 11.85
N ASP A 99 6.01 -7.60 11.97
CA ASP A 99 5.75 -6.40 12.77
C ASP A 99 5.99 -6.65 14.26
N ILE A 100 5.56 -7.79 14.79
CA ILE A 100 5.83 -8.20 16.18
C ILE A 100 7.35 -8.31 16.41
N LEU A 101 8.07 -8.96 15.50
CA LEU A 101 9.53 -9.05 15.54
C LEU A 101 10.18 -7.65 15.49
N ALA A 102 9.72 -6.78 14.60
CA ALA A 102 10.23 -5.42 14.45
C ALA A 102 10.00 -4.58 15.71
N GLU A 103 8.84 -4.70 16.36
CA GLU A 103 8.53 -4.03 17.61
C GLU A 103 9.44 -4.51 18.74
N TRP A 104 9.66 -5.82 18.85
CA TRP A 104 10.61 -6.40 19.81
C TRP A 104 12.03 -5.87 19.60
N ILE A 105 12.49 -5.81 18.34
CA ILE A 105 13.78 -5.23 17.96
C ILE A 105 13.86 -3.76 18.43
N LYS A 106 12.89 -2.91 18.07
CA LYS A 106 12.87 -1.48 18.44
C LYS A 106 12.89 -1.27 19.96
N LYS A 107 12.08 -2.02 20.71
CA LYS A 107 12.06 -1.96 22.19
C LYS A 107 13.37 -2.43 22.82
N SER A 108 14.03 -3.42 22.22
CA SER A 108 15.28 -3.99 22.72
C SER A 108 16.49 -3.09 22.43
N LEU A 109 16.53 -2.46 21.26
CA LEU A 109 17.59 -1.51 20.87
C LEU A 109 17.58 -0.24 21.73
N GLY A 110 16.40 0.38 21.91
CA GLY A 110 16.28 1.64 22.64
C GLY A 110 16.62 1.55 24.13
N LYS A 111 16.54 0.35 24.73
CA LYS A 111 16.81 0.16 26.16
C LYS A 111 18.23 -0.28 26.49
N ARG A 112 18.96 -0.88 25.55
CA ARG A 112 20.18 -1.62 25.90
C ARG A 112 21.45 -1.19 25.17
N GLY A 113 21.36 -0.39 24.10
CA GLY A 113 22.55 -0.05 23.30
C GLY A 113 23.28 -1.29 22.73
N ILE A 114 22.62 -2.45 22.71
CA ILE A 114 23.20 -3.73 22.28
C ILE A 114 23.14 -3.79 20.74
N PRO A 115 24.25 -4.10 20.07
CA PRO A 115 24.25 -4.27 18.63
C PRO A 115 23.38 -5.47 18.23
N LEU A 116 22.49 -5.25 17.26
CA LEU A 116 21.56 -6.25 16.78
C LEU A 116 22.30 -7.36 15.99
N SER A 117 22.42 -8.54 16.59
CA SER A 117 23.06 -9.70 15.97
C SER A 117 22.07 -10.48 15.09
N LEU A 118 22.44 -10.79 13.84
CA LEU A 118 21.61 -11.54 12.88
C LEU A 118 21.18 -12.93 13.41
N PRO A 119 22.05 -13.72 14.08
CA PRO A 119 21.65 -14.94 14.76
C PRO A 119 20.50 -14.76 15.74
N THR A 120 20.56 -13.73 16.59
CA THR A 120 19.53 -13.46 17.61
C THR A 120 18.17 -13.16 16.98
N ILE A 121 18.15 -12.40 15.87
CA ILE A 121 16.92 -12.19 15.09
C ILE A 121 16.37 -13.52 14.57
N GLY A 122 17.24 -14.39 14.05
CA GLY A 122 16.85 -15.70 13.54
C GLY A 122 16.21 -16.59 14.60
N THR A 123 16.78 -16.62 15.82
CA THR A 123 16.25 -17.37 16.95
C THR A 123 14.86 -16.89 17.34
N TYR A 124 14.68 -15.57 17.53
CA TYR A 124 13.39 -15.02 17.93
C TYR A 124 12.34 -15.14 16.82
N ALA A 125 12.75 -15.00 15.56
CA ALA A 125 11.85 -15.23 14.43
C ALA A 125 11.42 -16.71 14.32
N ALA A 126 12.31 -17.66 14.64
CA ALA A 126 11.96 -19.07 14.71
C ALA A 126 11.02 -19.37 15.88
N GLU A 127 11.17 -18.67 17.00
CA GLU A 127 10.25 -18.75 18.17
C GLU A 127 8.84 -18.28 17.80
N ILE A 128 8.70 -17.14 17.11
CA ILE A 128 7.39 -16.65 16.62
C ILE A 128 6.77 -17.60 15.59
N TYR A 129 7.59 -18.18 14.70
CA TYR A 129 7.10 -19.08 13.66
C TYR A 129 6.76 -20.48 14.17
N GLY A 130 7.44 -20.95 15.22
CA GLY A 130 7.38 -22.32 15.71
C GLY A 130 8.27 -23.32 14.96
N ALA A 131 9.14 -22.87 14.04
CA ALA A 131 10.04 -23.73 13.29
C ALA A 131 11.33 -23.00 12.86
N PRO A 132 12.45 -23.73 12.64
CA PRO A 132 13.71 -23.11 12.26
C PRO A 132 13.60 -22.42 10.90
N LEU A 133 14.02 -21.16 10.85
CA LEU A 133 14.13 -20.39 9.61
C LEU A 133 15.51 -20.62 8.98
N GLY A 134 15.60 -20.50 7.65
CA GLY A 134 16.86 -20.63 6.94
C GLY A 134 17.87 -19.54 7.36
N VAL A 135 19.17 -19.87 7.33
CA VAL A 135 20.26 -18.99 7.77
C VAL A 135 20.31 -17.62 7.06
N THR A 136 19.78 -17.55 5.83
CA THR A 136 19.71 -16.30 5.05
C THR A 136 18.49 -15.44 5.38
N TRP A 137 17.53 -15.96 6.15
CA TRP A 137 16.28 -15.29 6.44
C TRP A 137 16.47 -13.96 7.19
N PRO A 138 17.31 -13.85 8.25
CA PRO A 138 17.53 -12.57 8.95
C PRO A 138 18.10 -11.49 8.04
N THR A 139 19.01 -11.84 7.13
CA THR A 139 19.56 -10.92 6.14
C THR A 139 18.49 -10.40 5.18
N ARG A 140 17.59 -11.29 4.72
CA ARG A 140 16.46 -10.91 3.87
C ARG A 140 15.45 -10.03 4.62
N PHE A 141 15.18 -10.33 5.90
CA PHE A 141 14.34 -9.51 6.77
C PHE A 141 14.87 -8.08 6.89
N LYS A 142 16.17 -7.91 7.16
CA LYS A 142 16.82 -6.59 7.21
C LYS A 142 16.69 -5.81 5.89
N LYS A 143 16.73 -6.48 4.74
CA LYS A 143 16.52 -5.82 3.43
C LYS A 143 15.07 -5.34 3.22
N ARG A 144 14.08 -6.06 3.78
CA ARG A 144 12.65 -5.71 3.66
C ARG A 144 12.23 -4.60 4.62
N ARG A 145 12.93 -4.47 5.75
CA ARG A 145 12.64 -3.50 6.81
C ARG A 145 13.79 -2.49 6.96
N PRO A 146 13.94 -1.54 6.00
CA PRO A 146 14.94 -0.48 6.13
C PRO A 146 14.63 0.46 7.30
N ASP A 147 13.38 0.49 7.78
CA ASP A 147 12.95 1.23 8.98
C ASP A 147 13.65 0.78 10.26
N LEU A 148 14.19 -0.44 10.28
CA LEU A 148 14.99 -0.97 11.39
C LEU A 148 16.45 -0.52 11.36
N LYS A 149 16.91 0.15 10.29
CA LYS A 149 18.17 0.90 10.30
C LYS A 149 17.95 2.22 11.06
N VAL A 150 17.70 2.11 12.35
CA VAL A 150 17.83 3.28 13.22
C VAL A 150 19.32 3.56 13.34
N LYS A 151 19.71 4.74 12.86
CA LYS A 151 21.05 5.31 12.99
C LYS A 151 21.32 5.46 14.48
N VAL A 152 22.27 4.69 15.00
CA VAL A 152 22.96 5.04 16.26
C VAL A 152 24.04 6.04 15.91
#